data_AF-A0A7S0AKG5-F1
#
_entry.id   AF-A0A7S0AKG5-F1
#
_cell.length_a   1.000
_cell.length_b   1.000
_cell.length_c   1.000
_cell.angle_alpha   90.00
_cell.angle_beta   90.00
_cell.angle_gamma   90.00
#
_symmetry.space_group_name_H-M   'P 1'
#
loop_
_entity.id
_entity.type
_entity.pdbx_description
1 polymer ?
#
loop_
_entity_poly.entity_id
_entity_poly.type
_entity_poly.pdbx_seq_one_letter_code
_entity_poly.pdbx_strand_id
1 'polypeptide(L)'
;GGGDRPLINDNLRPVIESGDFSDFPFVKKPYCDLDASGGEDINDKKCLVIFHENGDDDEQEEVVDVVKAVAEERNDGDDVSYYWCTNPKGMGERVRAAMKMMEVGDDPLVVLLDVPDQGGFYVSEESDFSKESVLKFLGAPGERKQM
;
A
#
# COMPACT_ATOMS: atom_id res chain seq x y z
N GLY A 1 -6.43 -31.87 27.60
CA GLY A 1 -6.65 -30.43 27.33
C GLY A 1 -6.24 -30.18 25.90
N GLY A 2 -7.22 -30.03 25.00
CA GLY A 2 -6.98 -29.61 23.63
C GLY A 2 -6.85 -28.09 23.64
N GLY A 3 -5.64 -27.59 23.43
CA GLY A 3 -5.44 -26.17 23.18
C GLY A 3 -5.96 -25.88 21.77
N ASP A 4 -7.13 -25.26 21.68
CA ASP A 4 -7.63 -24.66 20.45
C ASP A 4 -6.68 -23.52 20.08
N ARG A 5 -5.66 -23.84 19.28
CA ARG A 5 -4.80 -22.83 18.68
C ARG A 5 -5.52 -22.35 17.42
N PRO A 6 -5.86 -21.05 17.30
CA PRO A 6 -6.37 -20.54 16.04
C PRO A 6 -5.35 -20.85 14.93
N LEU A 7 -5.83 -21.48 13.86
CA LEU A 7 -5.08 -21.64 12.63
C LEU A 7 -4.89 -20.24 12.04
N ILE A 8 -3.69 -19.69 12.17
CA ILE A 8 -3.26 -18.49 11.45
C ILE A 8 -2.85 -19.00 10.06
N ASN A 9 -3.69 -18.82 9.04
CA ASN A 9 -3.41 -19.24 7.66
C ASN A 9 -2.86 -18.09 6.78
N ASP A 10 -2.34 -17.04 7.41
CA ASP A 10 -1.87 -15.86 6.70
C ASP A 10 -0.61 -16.15 5.87
N ASN A 11 -0.51 -15.50 4.71
CA ASN A 11 0.57 -15.69 3.74
C ASN A 11 1.94 -15.22 4.31
N LEU A 12 2.70 -16.15 4.90
CA LEU A 12 4.06 -15.88 5.42
C LEU A 12 5.15 -15.84 4.33
N ARG A 13 4.80 -15.89 3.03
CA ARG A 13 5.77 -15.94 1.94
C ARG A 13 6.80 -14.80 1.98
N PRO A 14 6.41 -13.52 2.17
CA PRO A 14 7.39 -12.42 2.19
C PRO A 14 8.38 -12.53 3.36
N VAL A 15 7.93 -13.02 4.51
CA VAL A 15 8.76 -13.23 5.71
C VAL A 15 9.74 -14.40 5.51
N ILE A 16 9.28 -15.49 4.87
CA ILE A 16 10.12 -16.64 4.56
C ILE A 16 11.20 -16.26 3.53
N GLU A 17 10.86 -15.42 2.56
CA GLU A 17 11.79 -14.96 1.53
C GLU A 17 12.79 -13.93 2.05
N SER A 18 12.39 -13.06 2.99
CA SER A 18 13.31 -12.10 3.61
C SER A 18 14.31 -12.74 4.58
N GLY A 19 13.94 -13.87 5.19
CA GLY A 19 14.77 -14.56 6.19
C GLY A 19 14.89 -13.81 7.52
N ASP A 20 14.11 -12.75 7.72
CA ASP A 20 14.06 -11.97 8.96
C ASP A 20 12.90 -12.43 9.84
N PHE A 21 13.23 -13.06 10.97
CA PHE A 21 12.28 -13.61 11.94
C PHE A 21 12.16 -12.75 13.20
N SER A 22 12.72 -11.53 13.20
CA SER A 22 12.80 -10.67 14.39
C SER A 22 11.43 -10.28 14.94
N ASP A 23 10.40 -10.25 14.08
CA ASP A 23 9.02 -9.89 14.41
C ASP A 23 8.13 -11.10 14.76
N PHE A 24 8.70 -12.23 15.21
CA PHE A 24 7.91 -13.36 15.67
C PHE A 24 7.30 -13.10 17.08
N PRO A 25 5.99 -13.35 17.31
CA PRO A 25 5.01 -13.94 16.40
C PRO A 25 4.52 -12.96 15.33
N PHE A 26 4.45 -13.45 14.08
CA PHE A 26 4.11 -12.63 12.92
C PHE A 26 2.67 -12.13 12.98
N VAL A 27 2.51 -10.88 13.38
CA VAL A 27 1.25 -10.13 13.23
C VAL A 27 1.23 -9.55 11.82
N LYS A 28 0.11 -9.71 11.10
CA LYS A 28 -0.07 -9.09 9.78
C LYS A 28 0.11 -7.57 9.94
N LYS A 29 1.16 -7.03 9.33
CA LYS A 29 1.38 -5.59 9.30
C LYS A 29 0.34 -4.99 8.34
N PRO A 30 -0.23 -3.82 8.65
CA PRO A 30 -1.19 -3.16 7.75
C PRO A 30 -0.51 -2.61 6.49
N TYR A 31 0.83 -2.63 6.44
CA TYR A 31 1.61 -2.14 5.32
C TYR A 31 2.54 -3.20 4.73
N CYS A 32 2.79 -3.13 3.43
CA CYS A 32 3.83 -3.88 2.75
C CYS A 32 4.20 -3.30 1.39
N ASP A 33 5.27 -3.82 0.80
CA ASP A 33 5.62 -3.55 -0.59
C ASP A 33 4.56 -4.18 -1.52
N LEU A 34 4.07 -3.40 -2.48
CA LEU A 34 3.04 -3.84 -3.42
C LEU A 34 3.52 -5.00 -4.30
N ASP A 35 4.75 -4.95 -4.78
CA ASP A 35 5.32 -5.97 -5.65
C ASP A 35 5.67 -7.24 -4.87
N ALA A 36 6.19 -7.10 -3.65
CA ALA A 36 6.52 -8.25 -2.80
C ALA A 36 5.26 -8.99 -2.31
N SER A 37 4.18 -8.28 -2.02
CA SER A 37 2.90 -8.88 -1.63
C SER A 37 2.09 -9.40 -2.82
N GLY A 38 2.38 -8.93 -4.03
CA GLY A 38 1.58 -9.21 -5.21
C GLY A 38 0.18 -8.58 -5.16
N GLY A 39 -0.03 -7.55 -4.32
CA GLY A 39 -1.29 -6.83 -4.22
C GLY A 39 -2.47 -7.67 -3.73
N GLU A 40 -2.22 -8.61 -2.81
CA GLU A 40 -3.21 -9.61 -2.38
C GLU A 40 -4.52 -9.01 -1.87
N ASP A 41 -4.51 -7.85 -1.20
CA ASP A 41 -5.70 -7.23 -0.64
C ASP A 41 -6.44 -6.29 -1.62
N ILE A 42 -5.89 -6.01 -2.81
CA ILE A 42 -6.43 -4.98 -3.75
C ILE A 42 -7.88 -5.23 -4.14
N ASN A 43 -8.28 -6.49 -4.30
CA ASN A 43 -9.63 -6.84 -4.74
C ASN A 43 -10.65 -6.88 -3.59
N ASP A 44 -10.18 -7.01 -2.35
CA ASP A 44 -11.03 -7.30 -1.19
C ASP A 44 -11.18 -6.10 -0.25
N LYS A 45 -10.21 -5.18 -0.25
CA LYS A 45 -10.13 -4.06 0.69
C LYS A 45 -9.79 -2.76 -0.01
N LYS A 46 -10.02 -1.64 0.68
CA LYS A 46 -9.46 -0.36 0.26
C LYS A 46 -7.96 -0.39 0.42
N CYS A 47 -7.24 0.16 -0.55
CA CYS A 47 -5.79 0.11 -0.55
C CYS A 47 -5.20 1.50 -0.82
N LEU A 48 -4.43 2.05 0.12
CA LEU A 48 -3.57 3.18 -0.18
C LEU A 48 -2.34 2.63 -0.90
N VAL A 49 -1.99 3.20 -2.04
CA VAL A 49 -0.76 2.88 -2.77
C VAL A 49 -0.02 4.18 -3.06
N ILE A 50 1.24 4.26 -2.64
CA ILE A 50 2.14 5.37 -2.98
C ILE A 50 3.19 4.84 -3.95
N PHE A 51 3.18 5.37 -5.18
CA PHE A 51 4.15 5.04 -6.21
C PHE A 51 5.26 6.09 -6.22
N HIS A 52 6.51 5.66 -6.21
CA HIS A 52 7.65 6.55 -6.39
C HIS A 52 8.82 5.76 -7.00
N GLU A 53 8.63 5.37 -8.27
CA GLU A 53 9.48 4.38 -8.92
C GLU A 53 10.70 4.99 -9.63
N ASN A 54 10.67 6.30 -9.87
CA ASN A 54 11.79 7.07 -10.42
C ASN A 54 12.60 7.81 -9.33
N GLY A 55 12.13 7.81 -8.08
CA GLY A 55 12.85 8.42 -6.96
C GLY A 55 14.18 7.71 -6.70
N ASP A 56 15.13 8.43 -6.12
CA ASP A 56 16.36 7.82 -5.63
C ASP A 56 16.16 7.03 -4.33
N ASP A 57 17.21 6.36 -3.84
CA ASP A 57 17.13 5.47 -2.68
C ASP A 57 16.64 6.22 -1.41
N ASP A 58 17.05 7.48 -1.23
CA ASP A 58 16.69 8.29 -0.05
C ASP A 58 15.21 8.72 -0.14
N GLU A 59 14.76 9.17 -1.33
CA GLU A 59 13.36 9.53 -1.55
C GLU A 59 12.41 8.33 -1.44
N GLN A 60 12.84 7.16 -1.93
CA GLN A 60 12.09 5.91 -1.80
C GLN A 60 12.00 5.43 -0.34
N GLU A 61 13.07 5.57 0.45
CA GLU A 61 13.04 5.29 1.89
C GLU A 61 12.05 6.21 2.61
N GLU A 62 12.01 7.50 2.26
CA GLU A 62 11.03 8.45 2.81
C GLU A 62 9.59 8.02 2.51
N VAL A 63 9.30 7.57 1.29
CA VAL A 63 7.97 7.04 0.93
C VAL A 63 7.58 5.85 1.80
N VAL A 64 8.51 4.91 1.98
CA VAL A 64 8.29 3.72 2.82
C VAL A 64 7.98 4.13 4.26
N ASP A 65 8.74 5.07 4.82
CA ASP A 65 8.53 5.55 6.19
C ASP A 65 7.23 6.32 6.37
N VAL A 66 6.82 7.13 5.38
CA VAL A 66 5.51 7.79 5.37
C VAL A 66 4.38 6.76 5.36
N VAL A 67 4.45 5.75 4.49
CA VAL A 67 3.41 4.69 4.43
C VAL A 67 3.27 3.98 5.78
N LYS A 68 4.40 3.59 6.39
CA LYS A 68 4.40 2.96 7.72
C LYS A 68 3.78 3.87 8.78
N ALA A 69 4.24 5.13 8.84
CA ALA A 69 3.78 6.09 9.85
C ALA A 69 2.30 6.45 9.71
N VAL A 70 1.77 6.49 8.48
CA VAL A 70 0.33 6.68 8.21
C VAL A 70 -0.47 5.47 8.65
N ALA A 71 -0.04 4.27 8.29
CA ALA A 71 -0.73 3.03 8.63
C ALA A 71 -0.81 2.81 10.15
N GLU A 72 0.28 3.08 10.87
CA GLU A 72 0.35 3.00 12.33
C GLU A 72 -0.54 4.05 13.02
N GLU A 73 -0.61 5.27 12.49
CA GLU A 73 -1.44 6.32 13.08
C GLU A 73 -2.94 6.09 12.86
N ARG A 74 -3.31 5.69 11.64
CA ARG A 74 -4.71 5.39 11.28
C ARG A 74 -5.24 4.20 12.06
N ASN A 75 -4.43 3.15 12.17
CA ASN A 75 -4.80 1.90 12.82
C ASN A 75 -6.19 1.40 12.36
N ASP A 76 -6.43 1.44 11.04
CA ASP A 76 -7.68 1.03 10.39
C ASP A 76 -7.95 -0.49 10.48
N GLY A 77 -7.10 -1.23 11.20
CA GLY A 77 -7.22 -2.68 11.37
C GLY A 77 -7.15 -3.40 10.03
N ASP A 78 -8.21 -4.14 9.70
CA ASP A 78 -8.32 -4.92 8.47
C ASP A 78 -9.09 -4.20 7.35
N ASP A 79 -9.54 -2.95 7.55
CA ASP A 79 -10.38 -2.24 6.59
C ASP A 79 -9.59 -1.60 5.42
N VAL A 80 -8.33 -1.24 5.68
CA VAL A 80 -7.44 -0.58 4.71
C VAL A 80 -6.07 -1.24 4.72
N SER A 81 -5.56 -1.59 3.53
CA SER A 81 -4.17 -2.02 3.35
C SER A 81 -3.34 -0.88 2.78
N TYR A 82 -2.08 -0.78 3.22
CA TYR A 82 -1.19 0.33 2.86
C TYR A 82 0.02 -0.20 2.09
N TYR A 83 0.32 0.42 0.96
CA TYR A 83 1.36 -0.05 0.06
C TYR A 83 2.29 1.07 -0.36
N TRP A 84 3.56 0.73 -0.51
CA TRP A 84 4.50 1.47 -1.34
C TRP A 84 4.82 0.66 -2.59
N CYS A 85 5.19 1.36 -3.66
CA CYS A 85 5.70 0.75 -4.88
C CYS A 85 6.84 1.62 -5.43
N THR A 86 8.04 1.05 -5.42
CA THR A 86 9.26 1.75 -5.84
C THR A 86 9.92 1.07 -7.06
N ASN A 87 9.37 -0.04 -7.52
CA ASN A 87 9.85 -0.73 -8.72
C ASN A 87 8.99 -0.35 -9.93
N PRO A 88 9.58 0.19 -11.02
CA PRO A 88 8.83 0.59 -12.22
C PRO A 88 8.08 -0.56 -12.93
N LYS A 89 8.37 -1.81 -12.57
CA LYS A 89 7.81 -3.01 -13.19
C LYS A 89 7.16 -3.91 -12.14
N GLY A 90 6.15 -4.68 -12.55
CA GLY A 90 5.56 -5.72 -11.71
C GLY A 90 4.08 -5.50 -11.47
N MET A 91 3.66 -5.63 -10.22
CA MET A 91 2.30 -5.33 -9.78
C MET A 91 2.01 -3.84 -9.88
N GLY A 92 2.97 -2.98 -9.53
CA GLY A 92 2.82 -1.52 -9.64
C GLY A 92 2.37 -1.07 -11.04
N GLU A 93 3.09 -1.54 -12.06
CA GLU A 93 2.78 -1.31 -13.48
C GLU A 93 1.35 -1.73 -13.85
N ARG A 94 0.89 -2.88 -13.34
CA ARG A 94 -0.46 -3.40 -13.63
C ARG A 94 -1.56 -2.56 -13.00
N VAL A 95 -1.36 -2.14 -11.74
CA VAL A 95 -2.30 -1.26 -11.03
C VAL A 95 -2.40 0.08 -11.76
N ARG A 96 -1.26 0.66 -12.13
CA ARG A 96 -1.19 1.87 -12.96
C ARG A 96 -1.88 1.71 -14.31
N ALA A 97 -1.65 0.60 -15.01
CA ALA A 97 -2.30 0.31 -16.28
C ALA A 97 -3.83 0.21 -16.13
N ALA A 98 -4.33 -0.39 -15.05
CA ALA A 98 -5.77 -0.47 -14.76
C ALA A 98 -6.39 0.93 -14.55
N MET A 99 -5.65 1.85 -13.94
CA MET A 99 -6.04 3.25 -13.78
C MET A 99 -5.78 4.12 -15.03
N LYS A 100 -5.23 3.53 -16.10
CA LYS A 100 -4.80 4.21 -17.33
C LYS A 100 -3.71 5.28 -17.08
N MET A 101 -2.85 5.04 -16.09
CA MET A 101 -1.75 5.91 -15.68
C MET A 101 -0.40 5.24 -15.99
N MET A 102 -0.06 5.06 -17.26
CA MET A 102 1.13 4.29 -17.65
C MET A 102 2.46 5.03 -17.42
N GLU A 103 2.43 6.35 -17.32
CA GLU A 103 3.63 7.15 -17.11
C GLU A 103 4.04 7.13 -15.64
N VAL A 104 5.32 6.88 -15.40
CA VAL A 104 5.95 7.03 -14.09
C VAL A 104 6.46 8.46 -14.01
N GLY A 105 5.93 9.23 -13.06
CA GLY A 105 6.40 10.59 -12.77
C GLY A 105 7.65 10.58 -11.90
N ASP A 106 8.28 11.75 -11.78
CA ASP A 106 9.41 11.95 -10.87
C ASP A 106 8.91 12.09 -9.42
N ASP A 107 7.80 12.78 -9.19
CA ASP A 107 7.22 12.97 -7.84
C ASP A 107 6.40 11.75 -7.36
N PRO A 108 6.28 11.53 -6.03
CA PRO A 108 5.41 10.49 -5.48
C PRO A 108 3.94 10.64 -5.89
N LEU A 109 3.35 9.56 -6.41
CA LEU A 109 1.94 9.48 -6.78
C LEU A 109 1.16 8.75 -5.67
N VAL A 110 0.26 9.47 -4.99
CA VAL A 110 -0.57 8.93 -3.91
C VAL A 110 -1.96 8.54 -4.44
N VAL A 111 -2.33 7.28 -4.29
CA VAL A 111 -3.57 6.71 -4.82
C VAL A 111 -4.33 5.95 -3.73
N LEU A 112 -5.64 6.16 -3.64
CA LEU A 112 -6.53 5.30 -2.86
C LEU A 112 -7.36 4.45 -3.81
N LEU A 113 -7.11 3.14 -3.82
CA LEU A 113 -7.89 2.15 -4.54
C LEU A 113 -9.09 1.75 -3.69
N ASP A 114 -10.27 1.78 -4.30
CA ASP A 114 -11.53 1.31 -3.73
C ASP A 114 -12.18 0.34 -4.71
N VAL A 115 -11.42 -0.71 -5.07
CA VAL A 115 -11.88 -1.73 -6.03
C VAL A 115 -13.16 -2.43 -5.55
N PRO A 116 -13.33 -2.76 -4.25
CA PRO A 116 -14.59 -3.31 -3.75
C PRO A 116 -15.80 -2.41 -4.04
N ASP A 117 -15.61 -1.08 -4.05
CA ASP A 117 -16.60 -0.11 -4.51
C ASP A 117 -16.58 0.01 -6.04
N GLN A 118 -16.92 -1.06 -6.75
CA GLN A 118 -17.13 -1.07 -8.20
C GLN A 118 -15.91 -0.61 -9.02
N GLY A 119 -14.67 -0.84 -8.57
CA GLY A 119 -13.47 -0.40 -9.28
C GLY A 119 -13.18 1.11 -9.15
N GLY A 120 -13.61 1.73 -8.05
CA GLY A 120 -13.34 3.12 -7.77
C GLY A 120 -11.89 3.36 -7.40
N PHE A 121 -11.38 4.55 -7.70
CA PHE A 121 -10.10 5.01 -7.17
C PHE A 121 -10.05 6.53 -7.05
N TYR A 122 -9.09 7.02 -6.28
CA TYR A 122 -8.84 8.43 -6.03
C TYR A 122 -7.35 8.70 -6.16
N VAL A 123 -7.00 9.90 -6.60
CA VAL A 123 -5.61 10.32 -6.78
C VAL A 123 -5.43 11.65 -6.08
N SER A 124 -4.39 11.76 -5.26
CA SER A 124 -4.06 13.03 -4.61
C SER A 124 -3.68 14.09 -5.65
N GLU A 125 -4.16 15.31 -5.46
CA GLU A 125 -3.79 16.48 -6.27
C GLU A 125 -2.81 17.41 -5.52
N GLU A 126 -2.42 17.04 -4.30
CA GLU A 126 -1.43 17.77 -3.51
C GLU A 126 -0.04 17.55 -4.12
N SER A 127 0.72 18.63 -4.33
CA SER A 127 2.08 18.58 -4.84
C SER A 127 3.14 18.32 -3.77
N ASP A 128 2.82 18.64 -2.51
CA ASP A 128 3.70 18.38 -1.37
C ASP A 128 3.47 16.96 -0.85
N PHE A 129 4.54 16.18 -0.75
CA PHE A 129 4.50 14.85 -0.15
C PHE A 129 4.90 14.92 1.32
N SER A 130 3.97 14.54 2.20
CA SER A 130 4.22 14.39 3.64
C SER A 130 3.19 13.46 4.28
N LYS A 131 3.49 12.96 5.49
CA LYS A 131 2.52 12.20 6.28
C LYS A 131 1.18 12.93 6.45
N GLU A 132 1.20 14.23 6.76
CA GLU A 132 0.00 15.03 6.96
C GLU A 132 -0.82 15.18 5.67
N SER A 133 -0.15 15.35 4.53
CA SER A 133 -0.82 15.42 3.22
C SER A 133 -1.56 14.11 2.90
N VAL A 134 -0.93 12.97 3.18
CA VAL A 134 -1.50 11.64 2.95
C VAL A 134 -2.67 11.37 3.90
N LEU A 135 -2.55 11.73 5.19
CA LEU A 135 -3.65 11.62 6.15
C LEU A 135 -4.86 12.49 5.76
N LYS A 136 -4.59 13.72 5.30
CA LYS A 136 -5.63 14.62 4.78
C LYS A 136 -6.33 14.01 3.57
N PHE A 137 -5.56 13.44 2.64
CA PHE A 137 -6.10 12.75 1.47
C PHE A 137 -6.98 11.55 1.86
N LEU A 138 -6.55 10.71 2.80
CA LEU A 138 -7.37 9.58 3.28
C LEU A 138 -8.70 10.03 3.92
N GLY A 139 -8.71 11.19 4.60
CA GLY A 139 -9.93 11.75 5.18
C GLY A 139 -10.86 12.43 4.16
N ALA A 140 -10.30 12.94 3.06
CA ALA A 140 -11.01 13.65 2.00
C ALA A 140 -10.36 13.36 0.64
N PRO A 141 -10.61 12.19 0.03
CA PRO A 141 -9.86 11.71 -1.14
C PRO A 141 -10.22 12.42 -2.46
N GLY A 142 -11.10 13.42 -2.43
CA GLY A 142 -11.45 14.21 -3.60
C GLY A 142 -12.37 13.49 -4.59
N GLU A 143 -12.12 13.69 -5.89
CA GLU A 143 -12.95 13.16 -6.97
C GLU A 143 -12.74 11.65 -7.17
N ARG A 144 -13.84 10.89 -7.12
CA ARG A 144 -13.84 9.45 -7.46
C ARG A 144 -13.67 9.26 -8.96
N LYS A 145 -12.67 8.48 -9.34
CA LYS A 145 -12.41 8.03 -10.72
C LYS A 145 -12.76 6.55 -10.87
N GLN A 146 -12.84 6.09 -12.12
CA GLN A 146 -13.25 4.74 -12.48
C GLN A 146 -12.20 4.09 -13.37
N MET A 147 -11.76 2.88 -13.01
CA MET A 147 -10.83 2.07 -13.83
C MET A 147 -11.48 1.67 -15.15
#